data_AF-A0A3C2C5U6-F1
#
_entry.id   AF-A0A3C2C5U6-F1
#
_cell.length_a   1.000
_cell.length_b   1.000
_cell.length_c   1.000
_cell.angle_alpha   90.00
_cell.angle_beta   90.00
_cell.angle_gamma   90.00
#
_symmetry.space_group_name_H-M   'P 1'
#
loop_
_entity.id
_entity.type
_entity.pdbx_description
1 polymer ?
#
loop_
_entity_poly.entity_id
_entity_poly.type
_entity_poly.pdbx_seq_one_letter_code
_entity_poly.pdbx_strand_id
1 'polypeptide(L)'
;MGTGRWLQIENAVPARLIYPTRPPVKVDNAALQDGFQIYHHVFAFTNDGQWAVVQQGMDLTSSWARRYHWLGEKVDTFILEPHSAVCGEPVGQVLNMVAGESAGARDASLYLTGKPDEVIKTLKKITDMPGDKLKVLSLPAGHPVPGAGRIKKTLDRLCDIQPASYEGLLAVEGVGPDTVRAFALVSEVIYNAAASRRNPERYSFAHGGKDGHPYPVNRQDYDRSISMLENALRRARTGDMENFKALKRLAAVAARLKVT
;
A
#
# COMPACT_ATOMS: atom_id res chain seq x y z
N MET A 1 -1.96 0.11 -21.52
CA MET A 1 -0.98 0.92 -22.26
C MET A 1 0.29 1.02 -21.43
N GLY A 2 1.46 0.80 -22.04
CA GLY A 2 2.76 1.04 -21.39
C GLY A 2 3.55 -0.19 -20.98
N THR A 3 3.97 -1.02 -21.95
CA THR A 3 5.27 -1.70 -21.85
C THR A 3 6.34 -0.61 -21.88
N GLY A 4 6.57 0.03 -20.72
CA GLY A 4 7.56 1.08 -20.55
C GLY A 4 8.92 0.55 -20.96
N ARG A 5 9.62 1.30 -21.81
CA ARG A 5 10.94 0.98 -22.33
C ARG A 5 11.95 1.14 -21.18
N TRP A 6 12.14 0.09 -20.38
CA TRP A 6 12.97 0.07 -19.16
C TRP A 6 14.48 0.29 -19.41
N LEU A 7 14.91 0.23 -20.67
CA LEU A 7 16.31 0.33 -21.10
C LEU A 7 16.95 1.72 -20.96
N GLN A 8 16.19 2.78 -20.64
CA GLN A 8 16.76 4.14 -20.52
C GLN A 8 17.20 4.52 -19.10
N ILE A 9 16.84 3.75 -18.06
CA ILE A 9 17.19 4.09 -16.66
C ILE A 9 18.62 3.65 -16.32
N GLU A 10 19.13 2.58 -16.94
CA GLU A 10 20.40 1.94 -16.59
C GLU A 10 21.63 2.84 -16.83
N ASN A 11 21.53 3.82 -17.72
CA ASN A 11 22.63 4.74 -18.03
C ASN A 11 22.66 6.02 -17.16
N ALA A 12 21.55 6.36 -16.48
CA ALA A 12 21.43 7.60 -15.72
C ALA A 12 21.38 7.39 -14.20
N VAL A 13 21.03 6.19 -13.75
CA VAL A 13 20.90 5.85 -12.33
C VAL A 13 22.07 4.96 -11.92
N PRO A 14 22.82 5.28 -10.85
CA PRO A 14 23.88 4.42 -10.34
C PRO A 14 23.39 2.99 -10.12
N ALA A 15 24.21 1.98 -10.44
CA ALA A 15 23.80 0.56 -10.40
C ALA A 15 23.11 0.14 -9.09
N ARG A 16 23.61 0.65 -7.94
CA ARG A 16 23.04 0.39 -6.61
C ARG A 16 21.62 0.93 -6.41
N LEU A 17 21.20 1.91 -7.21
CA LEU A 17 19.89 2.56 -7.15
C LEU A 17 18.92 2.03 -8.21
N ILE A 18 19.35 1.15 -9.12
CA ILE A 18 18.46 0.56 -10.12
C ILE A 18 17.40 -0.30 -9.45
N TYR A 19 17.78 -1.10 -8.46
CA TYR A 19 16.86 -1.99 -7.75
C TYR A 19 15.68 -1.26 -7.10
N PRO A 20 15.86 -0.24 -6.22
CA PRO A 20 14.75 0.41 -5.52
C PRO A 20 13.77 1.16 -6.43
N THR A 21 14.03 1.31 -7.74
CA THR A 21 13.05 1.89 -8.67
C THR A 21 11.85 0.97 -8.94
N ARG A 22 11.99 -0.35 -8.80
CA ARG A 22 10.99 -1.35 -9.25
C ARG A 22 10.04 -1.84 -8.16
N PRO A 23 10.53 -2.31 -6.98
CA PRO A 23 9.66 -2.88 -5.96
C PRO A 23 8.55 -1.94 -5.48
N PRO A 24 8.77 -0.62 -5.29
CA PRO A 24 7.69 0.30 -4.92
C PRO A 24 6.50 0.25 -5.87
N VAL A 25 6.75 0.19 -7.18
CA VAL A 25 5.69 0.15 -8.21
C VAL A 25 4.94 -1.16 -8.15
N LYS A 26 5.63 -2.28 -7.88
CA LYS A 26 5.00 -3.59 -7.73
C LYS A 26 4.14 -3.67 -6.48
N VAL A 27 4.62 -3.12 -5.37
CA VAL A 27 3.88 -3.07 -4.11
C VAL A 27 2.61 -2.26 -4.28
N ASP A 28 2.73 -1.03 -4.78
CA ASP A 28 1.61 -0.08 -4.90
C ASP A 28 0.56 -0.51 -5.93
N ASN A 29 0.92 -1.34 -6.92
CA ASN A 29 -0.02 -1.85 -7.92
C ASN A 29 -0.61 -3.24 -7.62
N ALA A 30 0.12 -4.11 -6.91
CA ALA A 30 -0.25 -5.52 -6.79
C ALA A 30 -0.44 -5.98 -5.35
N ALA A 31 0.47 -5.61 -4.44
CA ALA A 31 0.44 -6.06 -3.05
C ALA A 31 -0.50 -5.22 -2.18
N LEU A 32 -0.59 -3.93 -2.46
CA LEU A 32 -1.61 -3.04 -1.91
C LEU A 32 -2.67 -2.80 -2.99
N GLN A 33 -3.90 -3.26 -2.74
CA GLN A 33 -5.04 -3.09 -3.65
C GLN A 33 -6.12 -2.33 -2.92
N ASP A 34 -6.14 -1.02 -3.12
CA ASP A 34 -7.05 -0.07 -2.50
C ASP A 34 -7.95 0.65 -3.52
N GLY A 35 -7.95 0.19 -4.77
CA GLY A 35 -8.77 0.73 -5.84
C GLY A 35 -8.13 1.85 -6.65
N PHE A 36 -6.94 2.34 -6.28
CA PHE A 36 -6.24 3.38 -7.02
C PHE A 36 -5.20 2.78 -7.95
N GLN A 37 -5.29 3.08 -9.25
CA GLN A 37 -4.32 2.62 -10.24
C GLN A 37 -3.19 3.62 -10.39
N ILE A 38 -1.94 3.16 -10.24
CA ILE A 38 -0.77 4.03 -10.36
C ILE A 38 -0.62 4.51 -11.81
N TYR A 39 -0.57 5.82 -11.98
CA TYR A 39 -0.39 6.47 -13.29
C TYR A 39 0.81 7.42 -13.33
N HIS A 40 1.39 7.74 -12.17
CA HIS A 40 2.53 8.63 -12.07
C HIS A 40 3.50 8.12 -11.01
N HIS A 41 4.78 8.10 -11.36
CA HIS A 41 5.88 7.58 -10.55
C HIS A 41 7.06 8.53 -10.62
N VAL A 42 7.53 9.00 -9.47
CA VAL A 42 8.72 9.85 -9.34
C VAL A 42 9.71 9.16 -8.44
N PHE A 43 10.92 8.95 -8.96
CA PHE A 43 12.07 8.46 -8.22
C PHE A 43 13.07 9.61 -8.08
N ALA A 44 13.36 10.02 -6.85
CA ALA A 44 14.34 11.05 -6.53
C ALA A 44 15.49 10.41 -5.75
N PHE A 45 16.72 10.83 -6.03
CA PHE A 45 17.91 10.31 -5.36
C PHE A 45 19.01 11.35 -5.26
N THR A 46 19.96 11.09 -4.37
CA THR A 46 21.14 11.91 -4.12
C THR A 46 22.43 11.17 -4.50
N ASN A 47 23.54 11.91 -4.62
CA ASN A 47 24.84 11.32 -4.99
C ASN A 47 25.38 10.34 -3.93
N ASP A 48 25.04 10.55 -2.66
CA ASP A 48 25.37 9.66 -1.53
C ASP A 48 24.46 8.42 -1.47
N GLY A 49 23.45 8.31 -2.34
CA GLY A 49 22.63 7.10 -2.50
C GLY A 49 21.36 7.06 -1.67
N GLN A 50 20.97 8.18 -1.04
CA GLN A 50 19.63 8.31 -0.48
C GLN A 50 18.62 8.37 -1.63
N TRP A 51 17.43 7.83 -1.40
CA TRP A 51 16.36 7.82 -2.41
C TRP A 51 14.98 7.95 -1.79
N ALA A 52 14.04 8.46 -2.57
CA ALA A 52 12.64 8.52 -2.23
C ALA A 52 11.80 8.24 -3.48
N VAL A 53 10.63 7.63 -3.27
CA VAL A 53 9.63 7.43 -4.32
C VAL A 53 8.33 8.09 -3.91
N VAL A 54 7.77 8.89 -4.82
CA VAL A 54 6.41 9.39 -4.70
C VAL A 54 5.61 8.87 -5.88
N GLN A 55 4.61 8.04 -5.58
CA GLN A 55 3.68 7.51 -6.58
C GLN A 55 2.32 8.14 -6.40
N GLN A 56 1.57 8.19 -7.50
CA GLN A 56 0.22 8.69 -7.51
C GLN A 56 -0.69 7.69 -8.21
N GLY A 57 -1.70 7.24 -7.47
CA GLY A 57 -2.78 6.42 -7.97
C GLY A 57 -4.05 7.24 -8.16
N MET A 58 -4.89 6.85 -9.10
CA MET A 58 -6.21 7.42 -9.34
C MET A 58 -7.27 6.33 -9.31
N ASP A 59 -8.38 6.60 -8.64
CA ASP A 59 -9.61 5.81 -8.76
C ASP A 59 -10.50 6.50 -9.80
N LEU A 60 -10.75 5.80 -10.91
CA LEU A 60 -11.55 6.30 -12.02
C LEU A 60 -13.04 6.44 -11.67
N THR A 61 -13.52 5.73 -10.64
CA THR A 61 -14.92 5.77 -10.24
C THR A 61 -15.22 6.99 -9.40
N SER A 62 -14.39 7.21 -8.39
CA SER A 62 -14.56 8.33 -7.46
C SER A 62 -13.84 9.61 -7.91
N SER A 63 -13.01 9.51 -8.96
CA SER A 63 -12.13 10.60 -9.47
C SER A 63 -11.16 11.15 -8.43
N TRP A 64 -10.94 10.43 -7.33
CA TRP A 64 -9.96 10.79 -6.32
C TRP A 64 -8.60 10.20 -6.66
N ALA A 65 -7.56 10.89 -6.19
CA ALA A 65 -6.21 10.38 -6.31
C ALA A 65 -5.50 10.25 -4.95
N ARG A 66 -4.73 9.18 -4.82
CA ARG A 66 -3.96 8.80 -3.62
C ARG A 66 -2.47 8.89 -3.90
N ARG A 67 -1.69 9.30 -2.89
CA ARG A 67 -0.22 9.37 -2.98
C ARG A 67 0.44 8.35 -2.06
N TYR A 68 1.45 7.67 -2.58
CA TYR A 68 2.24 6.68 -1.86
C TYR A 68 3.68 7.18 -1.75
N HIS A 69 4.16 7.29 -0.52
CA HIS A 69 5.44 7.91 -0.20
C HIS A 69 6.38 6.85 0.37
N TRP A 70 7.52 6.71 -0.27
CA TRP A 70 8.60 5.82 0.10
C TRP A 70 9.83 6.66 0.41
N LEU A 71 10.49 6.34 1.52
CA LEU A 71 11.76 6.93 1.90
C LEU A 71 12.75 5.80 2.11
N GLY A 72 13.80 5.73 1.30
CA GLY A 72 14.69 4.57 1.27
C GLY A 72 15.36 4.28 2.61
N GLU A 73 15.63 5.32 3.41
CA GLU A 73 16.19 5.21 4.75
C GLU A 73 15.29 4.49 5.76
N LYS A 74 14.00 4.35 5.44
CA LYS A 74 12.99 3.68 6.27
C LYS A 74 12.55 2.33 5.70
N VAL A 75 13.11 1.92 4.56
CA VAL A 75 12.75 0.67 3.89
C VAL A 75 13.77 -0.39 4.26
N ASP A 76 13.44 -1.22 5.25
CA ASP A 76 14.20 -2.43 5.56
C ASP A 76 13.84 -3.57 4.61
N THR A 77 12.56 -3.66 4.24
CA THR A 77 12.02 -4.62 3.28
C THR A 77 10.84 -4.01 2.53
N PHE A 78 10.63 -4.42 1.28
CA PHE A 78 9.55 -3.89 0.45
C PHE A 78 8.19 -4.54 0.71
N ILE A 79 8.12 -5.60 1.54
CA ILE A 79 6.91 -6.41 1.74
C ILE A 79 6.32 -6.32 3.15
N LEU A 80 6.90 -5.49 4.04
CA LEU A 80 6.44 -5.31 5.41
C LEU A 80 6.43 -3.82 5.76
N GLU A 81 5.24 -3.22 5.82
CA GLU A 81 5.00 -1.82 6.18
C GLU A 81 5.98 -0.81 5.54
N PRO A 82 6.26 -0.90 4.23
CA PRO A 82 7.39 -0.17 3.65
C PRO A 82 7.09 1.32 3.42
N HIS A 83 5.82 1.72 3.47
CA HIS A 83 5.40 3.09 3.20
C HIS A 83 5.75 4.00 4.36
N SER A 84 6.39 5.13 4.03
CA SER A 84 6.53 6.24 4.97
C SER A 84 5.20 6.96 5.16
N ALA A 85 4.40 7.10 4.11
CA ALA A 85 3.04 7.62 4.18
C ALA A 85 2.19 7.16 2.99
N VAL A 86 0.89 6.97 3.23
CA VAL A 86 -0.14 6.89 2.19
C VAL A 86 -1.14 8.00 2.47
N CYS A 87 -1.33 8.91 1.52
CA CYS A 87 -2.11 10.13 1.69
C CYS A 87 -3.28 10.15 0.69
N GLY A 88 -4.51 10.27 1.19
CA GLY A 88 -5.73 10.26 0.40
C GLY A 88 -6.95 10.02 1.28
N GLU A 89 -8.12 9.90 0.67
CA GLU A 89 -9.34 9.57 1.42
C GLU A 89 -9.37 8.08 1.82
N PRO A 90 -9.98 7.74 2.97
CA PRO A 90 -10.16 6.36 3.36
C PRO A 90 -11.08 5.61 2.39
N VAL A 91 -10.76 4.34 2.11
CA VAL A 91 -11.60 3.46 1.29
C VAL A 91 -12.01 2.23 2.06
N GLY A 92 -13.18 1.66 1.71
CA GLY A 92 -13.80 0.57 2.45
C GLY A 92 -13.31 -0.84 2.11
N GLN A 93 -12.76 -1.06 0.91
CA GLN A 93 -12.28 -2.40 0.50
C GLN A 93 -10.81 -2.32 0.10
N VAL A 94 -9.95 -2.81 0.99
CA VAL A 94 -8.50 -2.89 0.76
C VAL A 94 -8.04 -4.34 0.92
N LEU A 95 -7.20 -4.79 0.01
CA LEU A 95 -6.33 -5.95 0.24
C LEU A 95 -4.91 -5.42 0.46
N ASN A 96 -4.38 -5.60 1.67
CA ASN A 96 -3.07 -5.09 2.04
C ASN A 96 -2.12 -6.24 2.36
N MET A 97 -1.43 -6.76 1.33
CA MET A 97 -0.45 -7.84 1.49
C MET A 97 0.88 -7.38 2.09
N VAL A 98 1.12 -6.07 2.23
CA VAL A 98 2.33 -5.55 2.90
C VAL A 98 2.12 -5.21 4.37
N ALA A 99 0.89 -5.32 4.87
CA ALA A 99 0.61 -5.14 6.27
C ALA A 99 1.30 -6.21 7.13
N GLY A 100 1.68 -5.88 8.36
CA GLY A 100 2.26 -6.84 9.30
C GLY A 100 1.37 -8.07 9.52
N GLU A 101 0.06 -7.87 9.59
CA GLU A 101 -0.93 -8.93 9.82
C GLU A 101 -1.02 -9.92 8.65
N SER A 102 -0.56 -9.54 7.47
CA SER A 102 -0.59 -10.38 6.26
C SER A 102 0.58 -11.36 6.15
N ALA A 103 1.42 -11.51 7.18
CA ALA A 103 2.58 -12.40 7.16
C ALA A 103 2.21 -13.84 6.79
N GLY A 104 1.23 -14.44 7.51
CA GLY A 104 0.78 -15.79 7.21
C GLY A 104 0.20 -15.94 5.80
N ALA A 105 -0.50 -14.91 5.29
CA ALA A 105 -1.03 -14.90 3.94
C ALA A 105 0.09 -14.85 2.88
N ARG A 106 1.19 -14.12 3.13
CA ARG A 106 2.37 -14.09 2.26
C ARG A 106 3.08 -15.44 2.23
N ASP A 107 3.23 -16.09 3.38
CA ASP A 107 3.87 -17.41 3.47
C ASP A 107 3.03 -18.50 2.76
N ALA A 108 1.72 -18.49 2.98
CA ALA A 108 0.79 -19.36 2.27
C ALA A 108 0.79 -19.10 0.76
N SER A 109 0.89 -17.83 0.33
CA SER A 109 1.02 -17.47 -1.09
C SER A 109 2.28 -18.05 -1.73
N LEU A 110 3.42 -18.01 -1.02
CA LEU A 110 4.66 -18.64 -1.48
C LEU A 110 4.53 -20.15 -1.57
N TYR A 111 3.96 -20.78 -0.56
CA TYR A 111 3.72 -22.23 -0.59
C TYR A 111 2.82 -22.64 -1.78
N LEU A 112 1.80 -21.84 -2.08
CA LEU A 112 0.88 -22.07 -3.18
C LEU A 112 1.50 -21.90 -4.57
N THR A 113 2.67 -21.26 -4.71
CA THR A 113 3.33 -21.15 -6.04
C THR A 113 3.71 -22.52 -6.60
N GLY A 114 4.02 -23.49 -5.73
CA GLY A 114 4.31 -24.87 -6.14
C GLY A 114 3.06 -25.72 -6.43
N LYS A 115 1.85 -25.14 -6.31
CA LYS A 115 0.58 -25.86 -6.47
C LYS A 115 -0.43 -25.12 -7.36
N PRO A 116 -0.07 -24.79 -8.61
CA PRO A 116 -0.92 -24.00 -9.51
C PRO A 116 -2.32 -24.62 -9.72
N ASP A 117 -2.40 -25.94 -9.83
CA ASP A 117 -3.68 -26.66 -10.01
C ASP A 117 -4.61 -26.56 -8.79
N GLU A 118 -4.04 -26.56 -7.57
CA GLU A 118 -4.81 -26.39 -6.33
C GLU A 118 -5.43 -24.99 -6.27
N VAL A 119 -4.66 -23.97 -6.64
CA VAL A 119 -5.13 -22.57 -6.72
C VAL A 119 -6.27 -22.46 -7.72
N ILE A 120 -6.08 -22.97 -8.95
CA ILE A 120 -7.10 -22.91 -10.01
C ILE A 120 -8.37 -23.64 -9.61
N LYS A 121 -8.25 -24.85 -9.06
CA LYS A 121 -9.40 -25.66 -8.61
C LYS A 121 -10.18 -24.94 -7.51
N THR A 122 -9.48 -24.31 -6.57
CA THR A 122 -10.10 -23.60 -5.46
C THR A 122 -10.78 -22.32 -5.92
N LEU A 123 -10.15 -21.55 -6.80
CA LEU A 123 -10.79 -20.36 -7.39
C LEU A 123 -12.09 -20.71 -8.13
N LYS A 124 -12.09 -21.76 -8.94
CA LYS A 124 -13.32 -22.24 -9.61
C LYS A 124 -14.42 -22.58 -8.60
N LYS A 125 -14.07 -23.31 -7.54
CA LYS A 125 -15.02 -23.64 -6.45
C LYS A 125 -15.58 -22.40 -5.76
N ILE A 126 -14.75 -21.37 -5.55
CA ILE A 126 -15.19 -20.10 -4.95
C ILE A 126 -16.15 -19.38 -5.90
N THR A 127 -15.83 -19.33 -7.21
CA THR A 127 -16.69 -18.71 -8.23
C THR A 127 -18.04 -19.42 -8.38
N ASP A 128 -18.06 -20.75 -8.31
CA ASP A 128 -19.27 -21.57 -8.48
C ASP A 128 -20.14 -21.62 -7.22
N MET A 129 -19.69 -21.02 -6.10
CA MET A 129 -20.43 -21.07 -4.83
C MET A 129 -21.57 -20.04 -4.81
N PRO A 130 -22.80 -20.43 -4.40
CA PRO A 130 -23.90 -19.48 -4.23
C PRO A 130 -23.54 -18.40 -3.20
N GLY A 131 -23.87 -17.14 -3.49
CA GLY A 131 -23.56 -15.97 -2.63
C GLY A 131 -23.96 -16.14 -1.16
N ASP A 132 -25.02 -16.88 -0.89
CA ASP A 132 -25.53 -17.12 0.46
C ASP A 132 -24.65 -18.07 1.30
N LYS A 133 -23.82 -18.91 0.66
CA LYS A 133 -22.87 -19.84 1.31
C LYS A 133 -21.47 -19.25 1.52
N LEU A 134 -21.16 -18.12 0.90
CA LEU A 134 -19.91 -17.37 1.11
C LEU A 134 -19.83 -16.68 2.49
N LYS A 135 -20.92 -16.72 3.28
CA LYS A 135 -21.05 -16.11 4.62
C LYS A 135 -20.08 -16.64 5.70
N VAL A 136 -19.27 -17.66 5.43
CA VAL A 136 -18.28 -18.19 6.39
C VAL A 136 -16.87 -17.63 6.16
N LEU A 137 -16.67 -16.85 5.09
CA LEU A 137 -15.41 -16.18 4.83
C LEU A 137 -15.61 -14.67 5.05
N SER A 138 -14.67 -14.01 5.75
CA SER A 138 -14.69 -12.54 5.93
C SER A 138 -14.21 -11.85 4.64
N LEU A 139 -14.93 -12.11 3.56
CA LEU A 139 -14.65 -11.54 2.25
C LEU A 139 -15.55 -10.31 2.06
N PRO A 140 -14.99 -9.16 1.64
CA PRO A 140 -15.78 -8.00 1.28
C PRO A 140 -16.77 -8.32 0.17
N ALA A 141 -17.94 -7.70 0.22
CA ALA A 141 -19.04 -7.89 -0.71
C ALA A 141 -18.69 -7.61 -2.20
N GLY A 142 -17.49 -7.09 -2.50
CA GLY A 142 -17.12 -6.59 -3.83
C GLY A 142 -15.68 -6.89 -4.28
N HIS A 143 -15.06 -8.00 -3.87
CA HIS A 143 -13.79 -8.41 -4.50
C HIS A 143 -14.02 -9.33 -5.71
N PRO A 144 -13.65 -8.90 -6.93
CA PRO A 144 -13.76 -9.77 -8.10
C PRO A 144 -12.79 -10.95 -7.97
N VAL A 145 -13.33 -12.17 -8.07
CA VAL A 145 -12.53 -13.38 -8.15
C VAL A 145 -11.77 -13.37 -9.48
N PRO A 146 -10.43 -13.44 -9.48
CA PRO A 146 -9.66 -13.45 -10.71
C PRO A 146 -10.07 -14.62 -11.62
N GLY A 147 -10.23 -14.35 -12.92
CA GLY A 147 -10.54 -15.40 -13.88
C GLY A 147 -9.41 -16.43 -13.96
N ALA A 148 -9.66 -17.65 -13.52
CA ALA A 148 -8.63 -18.69 -13.39
C ALA A 148 -7.83 -18.96 -14.67
N GLY A 149 -8.47 -18.82 -15.85
CA GLY A 149 -7.80 -18.96 -17.15
C GLY A 149 -6.77 -17.86 -17.45
N ARG A 150 -6.97 -16.63 -16.94
CA ARG A 150 -6.07 -15.49 -17.19
C ARG A 150 -4.77 -15.59 -16.40
N ILE A 151 -4.84 -16.17 -15.20
CA ILE A 151 -3.69 -16.27 -14.30
C ILE A 151 -2.93 -17.59 -14.41
N LYS A 152 -3.51 -18.63 -15.03
CA LYS A 152 -2.91 -19.97 -15.13
C LYS A 152 -1.47 -19.94 -15.64
N LYS A 153 -1.22 -19.26 -16.76
CA LYS A 153 0.13 -19.13 -17.34
C LYS A 153 1.15 -18.53 -16.34
N THR A 154 0.72 -17.54 -15.55
CA THR A 154 1.55 -16.94 -14.51
C THR A 154 1.80 -17.90 -13.36
N LEU A 155 0.77 -18.67 -12.95
CA LEU A 155 0.91 -19.68 -11.89
C LEU A 155 1.86 -20.81 -12.29
N ASP A 156 1.74 -21.30 -13.52
CA ASP A 156 2.64 -22.34 -14.06
C ASP A 156 4.10 -21.82 -14.07
N ARG A 157 4.32 -20.59 -14.54
CA ARG A 157 5.64 -19.93 -14.49
C ARG A 157 6.18 -19.78 -13.06
N LEU A 158 5.33 -19.42 -12.10
CA LEU A 158 5.71 -19.32 -10.68
C LEU A 158 6.08 -20.68 -10.09
N CYS A 159 5.41 -21.74 -10.52
CA CYS A 159 5.74 -23.11 -10.13
C CYS A 159 7.11 -23.54 -10.67
N ASP A 160 7.45 -23.13 -11.89
CA ASP A 160 8.76 -23.41 -12.48
C ASP A 160 9.89 -22.61 -11.82
N ILE A 161 9.65 -21.33 -11.50
CA ILE A 161 10.66 -20.43 -10.91
C ILE A 161 10.90 -20.72 -9.43
N GLN A 162 9.85 -21.09 -8.68
CA GLN A 162 9.88 -21.30 -7.22
C GLN A 162 10.55 -20.14 -6.46
N PRO A 163 9.93 -18.95 -6.41
CA PRO A 163 10.53 -17.79 -5.75
C PRO A 163 10.81 -18.07 -4.26
N ALA A 164 12.01 -17.74 -3.81
CA ALA A 164 12.44 -17.97 -2.42
C ALA A 164 11.81 -17.00 -1.41
N SER A 165 11.21 -15.90 -1.86
CA SER A 165 10.58 -14.89 -1.01
C SER A 165 9.38 -14.24 -1.69
N TYR A 166 8.50 -13.62 -0.90
CA TYR A 166 7.31 -12.95 -1.42
C TYR A 166 7.67 -11.75 -2.30
N GLU A 167 8.78 -11.08 -1.98
CA GLU A 167 9.37 -10.05 -2.85
C GLU A 167 9.81 -10.64 -4.19
N GLY A 168 10.45 -11.81 -4.18
CA GLY A 168 10.79 -12.55 -5.40
C GLY A 168 9.55 -12.94 -6.21
N LEU A 169 8.47 -13.36 -5.55
CA LEU A 169 7.17 -13.66 -6.17
C LEU A 169 6.62 -12.42 -6.89
N LEU A 170 6.59 -11.26 -6.23
CA LEU A 170 6.12 -10.00 -6.83
C LEU A 170 6.99 -9.54 -8.02
N ALA A 171 8.28 -9.86 -7.99
CA ALA A 171 9.23 -9.50 -9.04
C ALA A 171 9.05 -10.35 -10.32
N VAL A 172 8.38 -11.52 -10.25
CA VAL A 172 8.15 -12.35 -11.43
C VAL A 172 7.25 -11.62 -12.43
N GLU A 173 7.70 -11.59 -13.68
CA GLU A 173 6.95 -11.00 -14.78
C GLU A 173 5.63 -11.76 -15.03
N GLY A 174 4.54 -11.00 -15.14
CA GLY A 174 3.18 -11.54 -15.24
C GLY A 174 2.45 -11.61 -13.90
N VAL A 175 3.16 -11.48 -12.76
CA VAL A 175 2.53 -11.29 -11.46
C VAL A 175 1.99 -9.88 -11.34
N GLY A 176 0.68 -9.79 -11.22
CA GLY A 176 -0.07 -8.55 -11.03
C GLY A 176 -1.12 -8.68 -9.92
N PRO A 177 -2.00 -7.68 -9.76
CA PRO A 177 -2.99 -7.64 -8.69
C PRO A 177 -3.92 -8.85 -8.69
N ASP A 178 -4.31 -9.35 -9.87
CA ASP A 178 -5.16 -10.54 -9.99
C ASP A 178 -4.49 -11.80 -9.44
N THR A 179 -3.20 -12.01 -9.73
CA THR A 179 -2.44 -13.16 -9.20
C THR A 179 -2.27 -13.05 -7.69
N VAL A 180 -1.92 -11.86 -7.17
CA VAL A 180 -1.79 -11.62 -5.73
C VAL A 180 -3.11 -11.85 -5.01
N ARG A 181 -4.22 -11.35 -5.58
CA ARG A 181 -5.57 -11.54 -5.04
C ARG A 181 -5.98 -13.00 -5.02
N ALA A 182 -5.68 -13.75 -6.09
CA ALA A 182 -5.93 -15.18 -6.15
C ALA A 182 -5.24 -15.93 -5.01
N PHE A 183 -3.95 -15.67 -4.79
CA PHE A 183 -3.23 -16.30 -3.68
C PHE A 183 -3.78 -15.89 -2.32
N ALA A 184 -4.10 -14.61 -2.11
CA ALA A 184 -4.70 -14.14 -0.85
C ALA A 184 -6.03 -14.86 -0.55
N LEU A 185 -6.92 -14.97 -1.55
CA LEU A 185 -8.21 -15.66 -1.42
C LEU A 185 -8.03 -17.14 -1.11
N VAL A 186 -7.15 -17.83 -1.84
CA VAL A 186 -6.91 -19.27 -1.62
C VAL A 186 -6.22 -19.52 -0.27
N SER A 187 -5.33 -18.63 0.15
CA SER A 187 -4.67 -18.68 1.46
C SER A 187 -5.67 -18.56 2.60
N GLU A 188 -6.62 -17.63 2.49
CA GLU A 188 -7.70 -17.45 3.46
C GLU A 188 -8.63 -18.68 3.51
N VAL A 189 -8.98 -19.24 2.36
CA VAL A 189 -9.93 -20.38 2.27
C VAL A 189 -9.34 -21.70 2.72
N ILE A 190 -8.11 -22.03 2.30
CA ILE A 190 -7.51 -23.35 2.57
C ILE A 190 -6.75 -23.35 3.88
N TYR A 191 -6.00 -22.29 4.15
CA TYR A 191 -5.03 -22.24 5.24
C TYR A 191 -5.48 -21.34 6.40
N ASN A 192 -6.68 -20.72 6.31
CA ASN A 192 -7.16 -19.73 7.26
C ASN A 192 -6.14 -18.59 7.49
N ALA A 193 -5.34 -18.30 6.47
CA ALA A 193 -4.28 -17.30 6.48
C ALA A 193 -4.82 -16.02 5.82
N ALA A 194 -5.65 -15.30 6.57
CA ALA A 194 -6.32 -14.10 6.09
C ALA A 194 -5.33 -12.95 5.82
N ALA A 195 -5.55 -12.24 4.71
CA ALA A 195 -4.82 -11.02 4.41
C ALA A 195 -5.46 -9.81 5.10
N SER A 196 -4.64 -8.86 5.51
CA SER A 196 -5.08 -7.61 6.14
C SER A 196 -5.99 -6.81 5.22
N ARG A 197 -7.06 -6.28 5.81
CA ARG A 197 -7.98 -5.31 5.20
C ARG A 197 -7.74 -3.89 5.67
N ARG A 198 -6.68 -3.68 6.47
CA ARG A 198 -6.32 -2.37 7.02
C ARG A 198 -5.94 -1.44 5.88
N ASN A 199 -6.68 -0.33 5.76
CA ASN A 199 -6.32 0.76 4.87
C ASN A 199 -5.06 1.46 5.41
N PRO A 200 -3.97 1.57 4.63
CA PRO A 200 -2.71 2.13 5.11
C PRO A 200 -2.68 3.67 5.10
N GLU A 201 -3.80 4.33 4.78
CA GLU A 201 -3.89 5.80 4.84
C GLU A 201 -3.47 6.32 6.23
N ARG A 202 -2.54 7.29 6.23
CA ARG A 202 -2.03 7.92 7.46
C ARG A 202 -2.41 9.39 7.57
N TYR A 203 -2.69 10.05 6.45
CA TYR A 203 -2.96 11.49 6.41
C TYR A 203 -4.03 11.81 5.37
N SER A 204 -5.20 12.21 5.83
CA SER A 204 -6.16 13.01 5.08
C SER A 204 -5.77 14.49 5.23
N PHE A 205 -5.81 15.25 4.15
CA PHE A 205 -5.37 16.66 4.15
C PHE A 205 -6.32 17.50 5.00
N ALA A 206 -5.97 17.72 6.27
CA ALA A 206 -6.81 18.41 7.26
C ALA A 206 -7.12 19.90 6.94
N HIS A 207 -6.43 20.52 5.98
CA HIS A 207 -6.54 21.95 5.67
C HIS A 207 -6.86 22.21 4.17
N GLY A 208 -7.34 21.18 3.45
CA GLY A 208 -7.60 21.15 2.00
C GLY A 208 -6.34 20.84 1.16
N GLY A 209 -6.43 20.50 -0.13
CA GLY A 209 -7.23 19.41 -0.71
C GLY A 209 -6.34 18.56 -1.64
N LYS A 210 -6.91 17.54 -2.29
CA LYS A 210 -6.39 17.15 -3.62
C LYS A 210 -7.41 17.36 -4.75
N ASP A 211 -8.66 16.89 -4.67
CA ASP A 211 -9.61 17.09 -5.80
C ASP A 211 -10.92 17.82 -5.43
N GLY A 212 -11.01 18.37 -4.21
CA GLY A 212 -12.02 19.39 -3.88
C GLY A 212 -11.66 20.75 -4.45
N HIS A 213 -11.87 20.95 -5.76
CA HIS A 213 -11.60 22.24 -6.42
C HIS A 213 -12.85 22.96 -6.94
N PRO A 214 -13.06 24.25 -6.57
CA PRO A 214 -12.34 24.99 -5.53
C PRO A 214 -13.03 24.79 -4.17
N TYR A 215 -12.40 24.03 -3.27
CA TYR A 215 -12.67 24.17 -1.84
C TYR A 215 -11.83 25.36 -1.35
N PRO A 216 -12.46 26.48 -0.97
CA PRO A 216 -11.71 27.61 -0.44
C PRO A 216 -10.98 27.16 0.82
N VAL A 217 -9.75 27.66 1.00
CA VAL A 217 -8.97 27.47 2.24
C VAL A 217 -9.91 27.62 3.43
N ASN A 218 -10.04 26.59 4.27
CA ASN A 218 -10.85 26.71 5.48
C ASN A 218 -10.13 27.63 6.47
N ARG A 219 -10.29 28.94 6.25
CA ARG A 219 -9.64 29.99 7.05
C ARG A 219 -9.98 29.85 8.52
N GLN A 220 -11.17 29.36 8.87
CA GLN A 220 -11.57 29.16 10.26
C GLN A 220 -10.72 28.10 10.96
N ASP A 221 -10.41 26.99 10.29
CA ASP A 221 -9.53 25.94 10.85
C ASP A 221 -8.08 26.44 11.00
N TYR A 222 -7.61 27.24 10.03
CA TYR A 222 -6.32 27.94 10.12
C TYR A 222 -6.29 28.92 11.28
N ASP A 223 -7.26 29.84 11.37
CA ASP A 223 -7.35 30.85 12.42
C ASP A 223 -7.45 30.21 13.81
N ARG A 224 -8.18 29.08 13.92
CA ARG A 224 -8.26 28.30 15.16
C ARG A 224 -6.93 27.67 15.53
N SER A 225 -6.22 27.08 14.57
CA SER A 225 -4.90 26.49 14.78
C SER A 225 -3.86 27.55 15.15
N ILE A 226 -3.86 28.68 14.45
CA ILE A 226 -2.99 29.83 14.74
C ILE A 226 -3.29 30.37 16.13
N SER A 227 -4.56 30.64 16.46
CA SER A 227 -4.97 31.13 17.77
C SER A 227 -4.56 30.18 18.89
N MET A 228 -4.70 28.87 18.68
CA MET A 228 -4.26 27.84 19.65
C MET A 228 -2.75 27.91 19.88
N LEU A 229 -1.95 27.98 18.81
CA LEU A 229 -0.49 28.06 18.89
C LEU A 229 -0.02 29.40 19.49
N GLU A 230 -0.63 30.52 19.13
CA GLU A 230 -0.35 31.83 19.70
C GLU A 230 -0.67 31.88 21.19
N ASN A 231 -1.83 31.37 21.61
CA ASN A 231 -2.20 31.29 23.02
C ASN A 231 -1.24 30.40 23.81
N ALA A 232 -0.79 29.28 23.23
CA ALA A 232 0.21 28.43 23.84
C ALA A 232 1.57 29.14 24.00
N LEU A 233 2.02 29.87 22.98
CA LEU A 233 3.27 30.65 23.03
C LEU A 233 3.19 31.81 24.03
N ARG A 234 2.08 32.54 24.08
CA ARG A 234 1.86 33.63 25.04
C ARG A 234 1.88 33.11 26.48
N ARG A 235 1.14 32.02 26.77
CA ARG A 235 1.11 31.41 28.11
C ARG A 235 2.47 30.85 28.54
N ALA A 236 3.22 30.24 27.61
CA ALA A 236 4.58 29.80 27.87
C ALA A 236 5.52 30.97 28.23
N ARG A 237 5.38 32.13 27.58
CA ARG A 237 6.16 33.34 27.88
C ARG A 237 5.80 33.97 29.23
N THR A 238 4.55 33.86 29.68
CA THR A 238 4.10 34.38 30.98
C THR A 238 4.40 33.43 32.15
N GLY A 239 5.22 32.39 31.96
CA GLY A 239 5.63 31.45 33.02
C GLY A 239 4.64 30.32 33.28
N ASP A 240 3.53 30.25 32.54
CA ASP A 240 2.57 29.16 32.60
C ASP A 240 3.06 27.98 31.75
N MET A 241 3.93 27.18 32.39
CA MET A 241 4.60 26.05 31.78
C MET A 241 3.71 24.82 31.62
N GLU A 242 2.47 24.80 32.14
CA GLU A 242 1.60 23.63 32.05
C GLU A 242 1.20 23.32 30.61
N ASN A 243 0.77 24.33 29.87
CA ASN A 243 0.43 24.19 28.45
C ASN A 243 1.64 23.84 27.58
N PHE A 244 2.79 24.44 27.86
CA PHE A 244 4.03 24.12 27.15
C PHE A 244 4.49 22.68 27.43
N LYS A 245 4.37 22.22 28.68
CA LYS A 245 4.63 20.82 29.07
C LYS A 245 3.59 19.88 28.46
N ALA A 246 2.33 20.28 28.34
CA ALA A 246 1.28 19.49 27.68
C ALA A 246 1.56 19.34 26.17
N LEU A 247 1.96 20.42 25.49
CA LEU A 247 2.37 20.36 24.08
C LEU A 247 3.67 19.57 23.88
N LYS A 248 4.65 19.68 24.77
CA LYS A 248 5.84 18.80 24.75
C LYS A 248 5.48 17.33 24.94
N ARG A 249 4.55 17.02 25.85
CA ARG A 249 4.03 15.66 26.04
C ARG A 249 3.29 15.17 24.80
N LEU A 250 2.45 16.00 24.21
CA LEU A 250 1.76 15.68 22.96
C LEU A 250 2.75 15.47 21.82
N ALA A 251 3.79 16.30 21.69
CA ALA A 251 4.85 16.11 20.70
C ALA A 251 5.63 14.81 20.92
N ALA A 252 5.92 14.45 22.17
CA ALA A 252 6.56 13.18 22.51
C ALA A 252 5.64 11.98 22.22
N VAL A 253 4.33 12.10 22.49
CA VAL A 253 3.33 11.09 22.14
C VAL A 253 3.17 10.98 20.63
N ALA A 254 3.10 12.08 19.89
CA ALA A 254 3.06 12.10 18.43
C ALA A 254 4.35 11.51 17.81
N ALA A 255 5.50 11.75 18.41
CA ALA A 255 6.77 11.13 18.02
C ALA A 255 6.79 9.62 18.33
N ARG A 256 6.14 9.18 19.42
CA ARG A 256 5.98 7.75 19.75
C ARG A 256 4.93 7.04 18.89
N LEU A 257 3.86 7.74 18.50
CA LEU A 257 2.83 7.24 17.57
C LEU A 257 3.38 7.05 16.15
N LYS A 258 4.55 7.59 15.81
CA LYS A 258 5.29 7.24 14.59
C LYS A 258 5.94 5.85 14.65
N VAL A 259 5.74 5.09 15.73
CA VAL A 259 6.12 3.68 15.88
C VAL A 259 4.87 2.87 16.21
N THR A 260 4.09 2.53 15.19
CA THR A 260 3.21 1.35 15.09
C THR A 260 2.68 1.26 13.68
#